data_AF-A0A229TCN5-F1
#
_entry.id   AF-A0A229TCN5-F1
#
_cell.length_a   1.000
_cell.length_b   1.000
_cell.length_c   1.000
_cell.angle_alpha   90.00
_cell.angle_beta   90.00
_cell.angle_gamma   90.00
#
_symmetry.space_group_name_H-M   'P 1'
#
loop_
_entity.id
_entity.type
_entity.pdbx_description
1 polymer ?
#
loop_
_entity_poly.entity_id
_entity_poly.type
_entity_poly.pdbx_seq_one_letter_code
_entity_poly.pdbx_strand_id
1 'polypeptide(L)'
;MRGTTWTRLALAGGVSAACLLVAAPLASAQTTSAPVAPITLSPEESQQVCSDWVPKLQKRATNLEKRINGGPEVKGSVANLKARAADQRAAGHTARADQLDQRATKRQGRIGELDTAKQKLDAFASAHCKPAK
;
A
#
# COMPACT_ATOMS: atom_id res chain seq x y z
N MET A 1 27.48 33.88 8.57
CA MET A 1 27.55 32.55 7.94
C MET A 1 26.37 32.45 6.96
N ARG A 2 26.53 33.05 5.77
CA ARG A 2 26.53 32.39 4.45
C ARG A 2 25.32 31.47 4.23
N GLY A 3 24.21 32.07 3.81
CA GLY A 3 23.10 31.40 3.17
C GLY A 3 23.49 30.97 1.75
N THR A 4 22.96 29.83 1.33
CA THR A 4 23.19 29.24 0.00
C THR A 4 21.87 29.27 -0.76
N THR A 5 21.49 30.45 -1.25
CA THR A 5 20.87 30.52 -2.57
C THR A 5 21.98 30.18 -3.58
N TRP A 6 21.68 29.51 -4.70
CA TRP A 6 22.30 29.69 -6.02
C TRP A 6 21.53 28.83 -7.04
N THR A 7 20.60 29.41 -7.78
CA THR A 7 20.78 30.02 -9.11
C THR A 7 20.87 28.98 -10.22
N ARG A 8 19.84 28.98 -11.06
CA ARG A 8 19.75 28.32 -12.37
C ARG A 8 20.94 28.77 -13.23
N LEU A 9 21.68 27.81 -13.81
CA LEU A 9 22.57 28.08 -14.93
C LEU A 9 22.14 27.22 -16.12
N ALA A 10 21.67 27.91 -17.15
CA ALA A 10 21.57 27.40 -18.51
C ALA A 10 22.78 27.95 -19.32
N LEU A 11 22.97 27.36 -20.51
CA LEU A 11 23.99 27.62 -21.56
C LEU A 11 25.35 26.93 -21.37
N ALA A 12 26.05 26.46 -22.40
CA ALA A 12 25.78 26.13 -23.80
C ALA A 12 27.14 25.68 -24.41
N GLY A 13 27.12 24.78 -25.40
CA GLY A 13 28.25 24.49 -26.31
C GLY A 13 28.71 23.03 -26.25
N GLY A 14 28.74 22.24 -27.31
CA GLY A 14 28.38 22.44 -28.71
C GLY A 14 29.17 21.44 -29.57
N VAL A 15 28.50 20.51 -30.24
CA VAL A 15 28.87 20.01 -31.59
C VAL A 15 27.56 19.67 -32.31
N SER A 16 27.37 20.35 -33.43
CA SER A 16 26.21 20.29 -34.32
C SER A 16 26.49 19.35 -35.49
N ALA A 17 25.48 18.58 -35.91
CA ALA A 17 25.12 18.31 -37.31
C ALA A 17 23.76 17.56 -37.33
N ALA A 18 22.66 18.29 -37.52
CA ALA A 18 21.82 18.28 -38.74
C ALA A 18 20.99 16.98 -38.89
N CYS A 19 19.65 16.99 -38.80
CA CYS A 19 18.74 17.72 -39.69
C CYS A 19 17.43 18.19 -39.00
N LEU A 20 16.97 19.37 -39.45
CA LEU A 20 15.62 19.95 -39.27
C LEU A 20 14.57 19.05 -39.96
N LEU A 21 13.34 18.89 -39.46
CA LEU A 21 12.22 19.83 -39.65
C LEU A 21 11.09 19.60 -38.64
N VAL A 22 10.38 20.70 -38.37
CA VAL A 22 9.44 20.97 -37.28
C VAL A 22 8.02 20.51 -37.62
N ALA A 23 7.35 19.86 -36.66
CA ALA A 23 5.91 20.06 -36.39
C ALA A 23 5.56 19.41 -35.04
N ALA A 24 5.48 20.22 -33.99
CA ALA A 24 4.82 19.80 -32.77
C ALA A 24 3.30 19.91 -32.95
N PRO A 25 2.54 18.84 -32.67
CA PRO A 25 1.30 18.98 -31.97
C PRO A 25 1.42 18.32 -30.59
N LEU A 26 0.98 19.11 -29.61
CA LEU A 26 0.53 18.80 -28.26
C LEU A 26 0.47 17.31 -27.88
N ALA A 27 1.08 17.04 -26.72
CA ALA A 27 0.96 15.85 -25.89
C ALA A 27 -0.33 15.03 -26.10
N SER A 28 -0.16 13.81 -26.60
CA SER A 28 -0.97 12.67 -26.19
C SER A 28 0.00 11.52 -26.00
N ALA A 29 0.35 11.23 -24.74
CA ALA A 29 0.99 9.98 -24.37
C ALA A 29 -0.03 8.88 -24.63
N GLN A 30 -0.11 8.43 -25.89
CA GLN A 30 -0.81 7.22 -26.27
C GLN A 30 0.01 6.06 -25.70
N THR A 31 -0.28 5.69 -24.45
CA THR A 31 0.25 4.46 -23.86
C THR A 31 -0.48 3.30 -24.54
N THR A 32 -0.02 2.92 -25.73
CA THR A 32 -0.34 1.62 -26.30
C THR A 32 0.15 0.59 -25.29
N SER A 33 -0.78 0.00 -24.53
CA SER A 33 -0.44 -1.05 -23.57
C SER A 33 0.05 -2.24 -24.37
N ALA A 34 1.37 -2.38 -24.47
CA ALA A 34 1.97 -3.58 -25.04
C ALA A 34 1.45 -4.78 -24.23
N PRO A 35 1.06 -5.88 -24.88
CA PRO A 35 0.61 -7.07 -24.17
C PRO A 35 1.71 -7.53 -23.21
N VAL A 36 1.42 -7.49 -21.91
CA VAL A 36 2.33 -7.99 -20.88
C VAL A 36 2.31 -9.51 -20.99
N ALA A 37 3.46 -10.10 -21.36
CA ALA A 37 3.61 -11.54 -21.36
C ALA A 37 3.31 -12.09 -19.95
N PRO A 38 2.62 -13.24 -19.82
CA PRO A 38 2.34 -13.81 -18.51
C PRO A 38 3.66 -14.09 -17.78
N ILE A 39 3.83 -13.49 -16.60
CA ILE A 39 4.97 -13.78 -15.72
C ILE A 39 4.75 -15.19 -15.18
N THR A 40 5.56 -16.13 -15.64
CA THR A 40 5.59 -17.48 -15.10
C THR A 40 6.65 -17.53 -14.00
N LEU A 41 6.28 -18.01 -12.82
CA LEU A 41 7.22 -18.23 -11.74
C LEU A 41 8.03 -19.50 -12.01
N SER A 42 9.29 -19.53 -11.60
CA SER A 42 10.06 -20.77 -11.55
C SER A 42 9.43 -21.75 -10.55
N PRO A 43 9.75 -23.06 -10.61
CA PRO A 43 9.33 -24.02 -9.60
C PRO A 43 9.75 -23.62 -8.18
N GLU A 44 10.97 -23.11 -8.02
CA GLU A 44 11.51 -22.67 -6.74
C GLU A 44 10.78 -21.43 -6.21
N GLU A 45 10.51 -20.45 -7.08
CA GLU A 45 9.73 -19.25 -6.74
C GLU A 45 8.30 -19.61 -6.35
N SER A 46 7.68 -20.53 -7.08
CA SER A 46 6.34 -21.04 -6.78
C SER A 46 6.30 -21.73 -5.41
N GLN A 47 7.33 -22.51 -5.10
CA GLN A 47 7.46 -23.17 -3.81
C GLN A 47 7.65 -22.17 -2.67
N GLN A 48 8.45 -21.11 -2.87
CA GLN A 48 8.63 -20.04 -1.89
C GLN A 48 7.33 -19.28 -1.63
N VAL A 49 6.52 -19.03 -2.67
CA VAL A 49 5.19 -18.42 -2.49
C VAL A 49 4.34 -19.25 -1.54
N CYS A 50 4.34 -20.57 -1.73
CA CYS A 50 3.55 -21.49 -0.94
C CYS A 50 4.09 -21.71 0.49
N SER A 51 5.40 -21.84 0.66
CA SER A 51 6.00 -22.13 1.98
C SER A 51 6.10 -20.91 2.88
N ASP A 52 6.35 -19.73 2.30
CA ASP A 52 6.74 -18.56 3.08
C ASP A 52 5.68 -17.46 2.99
N TRP A 53 5.32 -17.07 1.77
CA TRP A 53 4.53 -15.86 1.55
C TRP A 53 3.07 -16.04 1.93
N VAL A 54 2.43 -17.12 1.47
CA VAL A 54 1.03 -17.39 1.78
C VAL A 54 0.81 -17.50 3.30
N PRO A 55 1.57 -18.32 4.06
CA PRO A 55 1.42 -18.39 5.52
C PRO A 55 1.70 -17.05 6.22
N LYS A 56 2.70 -16.30 5.76
CA LYS A 56 3.04 -14.99 6.32
C LYS A 56 1.91 -13.99 6.14
N LEU A 57 1.25 -13.99 4.98
CA LEU A 57 0.12 -13.10 4.70
C LEU A 57 -1.12 -13.49 5.51
N GLN A 58 -1.44 -14.79 5.62
CA GLN A 58 -2.53 -15.28 6.47
C GLN A 58 -2.31 -14.88 7.95
N LYS A 59 -1.09 -15.08 8.46
CA LYS A 59 -0.71 -14.65 9.82
C LYS A 59 -0.84 -13.15 10.01
N ARG A 60 -0.42 -12.36 9.01
CA ARG A 60 -0.55 -10.89 9.06
C ARG A 60 -2.01 -10.46 9.10
N ALA A 61 -2.87 -11.04 8.26
CA ALA A 61 -4.30 -10.74 8.26
C ALA A 61 -4.93 -11.06 9.62
N THR A 62 -4.63 -12.24 10.17
CA THR A 62 -5.10 -12.66 11.50
C THR A 62 -4.63 -11.73 12.62
N ASN A 63 -3.36 -11.31 12.60
CA ASN A 63 -2.83 -10.36 13.59
C ASN A 63 -3.47 -8.97 13.47
N LEU A 64 -3.77 -8.54 12.24
CA LEU A 64 -4.48 -7.28 12.02
C LEU A 64 -5.90 -7.35 12.58
N GLU A 65 -6.63 -8.43 12.27
CA GLU A 65 -7.98 -8.69 12.77
C GLU A 65 -8.00 -8.70 14.31
N LYS A 66 -7.11 -9.46 14.95
CA LYS A 66 -6.94 -9.49 16.41
C LYS A 66 -6.67 -8.10 16.99
N ARG A 67 -5.78 -7.32 16.36
CA ARG A 67 -5.47 -5.96 16.84
C ARG A 67 -6.67 -5.03 16.70
N ILE A 68 -7.41 -5.11 15.59
CA ILE A 68 -8.59 -4.27 15.34
C ILE A 68 -9.64 -4.53 16.43
N ASN A 69 -9.86 -5.81 16.76
CA ASN A 69 -10.84 -6.29 17.74
C ASN A 69 -10.33 -6.28 19.20
N GLY A 70 -9.10 -5.84 19.45
CA GLY A 70 -8.52 -5.78 20.80
C GLY A 70 -9.21 -4.76 21.72
N GLY A 71 -8.94 -4.86 23.02
CA GLY A 71 -9.47 -3.95 24.03
C GLY A 71 -8.86 -2.53 23.99
N PRO A 72 -9.31 -1.61 24.85
CA PRO A 72 -8.81 -0.24 24.93
C PRO A 72 -7.31 -0.10 25.16
N GLU A 73 -6.69 -1.10 25.78
CA GLU A 73 -5.25 -1.21 26.04
C GLU A 73 -4.42 -1.56 24.79
N VAL A 74 -5.04 -2.19 23.80
CA VAL A 74 -4.37 -2.58 22.56
C VAL A 74 -4.22 -1.37 21.64
N LYS A 75 -3.01 -0.84 21.52
CA LYS A 75 -2.73 0.33 20.67
C LYS A 75 -3.23 0.12 19.23
N GLY A 76 -4.12 1.01 18.81
CA GLY A 76 -4.72 1.00 17.48
C GLY A 76 -5.88 0.01 17.32
N SER A 77 -6.36 -0.66 18.36
CA SER A 77 -7.68 -1.28 18.32
C SER A 77 -8.77 -0.22 18.15
N VAL A 78 -9.95 -0.65 17.72
CA VAL A 78 -11.12 0.25 17.62
C VAL A 78 -11.49 0.78 19.00
N ALA A 79 -11.44 -0.07 20.03
CA ALA A 79 -11.70 0.33 21.41
C ALA A 79 -10.67 1.38 21.91
N ASN A 80 -9.38 1.20 21.62
CA ASN A 80 -8.34 2.16 21.98
C ASN A 80 -8.54 3.52 21.30
N LEU A 81 -8.91 3.53 20.02
CA LEU A 81 -9.17 4.76 19.30
C LEU A 81 -10.38 5.51 19.86
N LYS A 82 -11.45 4.79 20.19
CA LYS A 82 -12.66 5.37 20.82
C LYS A 82 -12.38 5.92 22.23
N ALA A 83 -11.63 5.18 23.05
CA ALA A 83 -11.24 5.65 24.39
C ALA A 83 -10.44 6.97 24.30
N ARG A 84 -9.44 7.02 23.41
CA ARG A 84 -8.68 8.24 23.17
C ARG A 84 -9.53 9.37 22.61
N ALA A 85 -10.53 9.08 21.79
CA ALA A 85 -11.47 10.10 21.30
C ALA A 85 -12.27 10.69 22.46
N ALA A 86 -12.75 9.85 23.40
CA ALA A 86 -13.43 10.31 24.61
C ALA A 86 -12.54 11.21 25.47
N ASP A 87 -11.28 10.82 25.70
CA ASP A 87 -10.31 11.65 26.44
C ASP A 87 -10.11 13.03 25.79
N GLN A 88 -10.01 13.06 24.46
CA GLN A 88 -9.85 14.31 23.70
C GLN A 88 -11.11 15.18 23.78
N ARG A 89 -12.31 14.59 23.81
CA ARG A 89 -13.55 15.35 24.05
C ARG A 89 -13.59 15.94 25.44
N ALA A 90 -13.20 15.18 26.46
CA ALA A 90 -13.14 15.65 27.84
C ALA A 90 -12.14 16.82 27.99
N ALA A 91 -11.07 16.83 27.21
CA ALA A 91 -10.10 17.92 27.14
C ALA A 91 -10.53 19.11 26.23
N GLY A 92 -11.72 19.07 25.62
CA GLY A 92 -12.21 20.11 24.71
C GLY A 92 -11.63 20.07 23.29
N HIS A 93 -10.88 19.03 22.93
CA HIS A 93 -10.25 18.86 21.61
C HIS A 93 -11.15 18.07 20.65
N THR A 94 -12.31 18.63 20.29
CA THR A 94 -13.34 17.96 19.48
C THR A 94 -12.84 17.53 18.09
N ALA A 95 -12.16 18.41 17.35
CA ALA A 95 -11.60 18.07 16.03
C ALA A 95 -10.64 16.87 16.08
N ARG A 96 -9.88 16.73 17.18
CA ARG A 96 -8.98 15.61 17.36
C ARG A 96 -9.73 14.31 17.69
N ALA A 97 -10.78 14.40 18.51
CA ALA A 97 -11.65 13.28 18.79
C ALA A 97 -12.32 12.75 17.51
N ASP A 98 -12.81 13.65 16.64
CA ASP A 98 -13.50 13.25 15.40
C ASP A 98 -12.54 12.56 14.43
N GLN A 99 -11.28 13.01 14.33
CA GLN A 99 -10.25 12.31 13.57
C GLN A 99 -9.98 10.89 14.09
N LEU A 100 -10.01 10.69 15.42
CA LEU A 100 -9.83 9.39 16.04
C LEU A 100 -11.02 8.47 15.77
N ASP A 101 -12.24 8.99 15.83
CA ASP A 101 -13.45 8.23 15.51
C ASP A 101 -13.53 7.86 14.03
N GLN A 102 -13.21 8.78 13.12
CA GLN A 102 -13.11 8.45 11.70
C GLN A 102 -12.07 7.36 11.45
N ARG A 103 -10.94 7.38 12.17
CA ARG A 103 -9.93 6.33 12.11
C ARG A 103 -10.46 5.00 12.65
N ALA A 104 -11.23 5.02 13.73
CA ALA A 104 -11.86 3.84 14.31
C ALA A 104 -12.86 3.22 13.32
N THR A 105 -13.73 4.03 12.71
CA THR A 105 -14.70 3.61 11.69
C THR A 105 -14.01 3.01 10.46
N LYS A 106 -13.02 3.72 9.91
CA LYS A 106 -12.23 3.20 8.77
C LYS A 106 -11.60 1.86 9.09
N ARG A 107 -11.08 1.69 10.32
CA ARG A 107 -10.43 0.47 10.75
C ARG A 107 -11.43 -0.68 10.94
N GLN A 108 -12.59 -0.43 11.54
CA GLN A 108 -13.68 -1.40 11.65
C GLN A 108 -14.12 -1.90 10.26
N GLY A 109 -14.25 -0.98 9.29
CA GLY A 109 -14.63 -1.33 7.92
C GLY A 109 -13.62 -2.22 7.18
N ARG A 110 -12.37 -2.32 7.63
CA ARG A 110 -11.35 -3.20 7.01
C ARG A 110 -11.49 -4.67 7.40
N ILE A 111 -12.30 -5.02 8.40
CA ILE A 111 -12.46 -6.44 8.81
C ILE A 111 -12.94 -7.29 7.64
N GLY A 112 -14.01 -6.88 6.95
CA GLY A 112 -14.52 -7.64 5.80
C GLY A 112 -13.51 -7.78 4.65
N GLU A 113 -12.65 -6.77 4.44
CA GLU A 113 -11.56 -6.86 3.46
C GLU A 113 -10.47 -7.85 3.88
N LEU A 114 -10.15 -7.91 5.18
CA LEU A 114 -9.20 -8.89 5.73
C LEU A 114 -9.75 -10.32 5.59
N ASP A 115 -11.04 -10.52 5.85
CA ASP A 115 -11.70 -11.82 5.69
C ASP A 115 -11.68 -12.26 4.23
N THR A 116 -12.02 -11.34 3.32
CA THR A 116 -11.94 -11.59 1.88
C THR A 116 -10.51 -11.94 1.44
N ALA A 117 -9.51 -11.24 1.98
CA ALA A 117 -8.11 -11.52 1.68
C ALA A 117 -7.67 -12.91 2.18
N LYS A 118 -8.11 -13.31 3.39
CA LYS A 118 -7.86 -14.65 3.93
C LYS A 118 -8.47 -15.74 3.05
N GLN A 119 -9.73 -15.59 2.67
CA GLN A 119 -10.41 -16.52 1.76
C GLN A 119 -9.68 -16.68 0.42
N LYS A 120 -9.19 -15.58 -0.17
CA LYS A 120 -8.40 -15.63 -1.41
C LYS A 120 -7.07 -16.35 -1.23
N LEU A 121 -6.39 -16.14 -0.10
CA LEU A 121 -5.15 -16.86 0.22
C LEU A 121 -5.40 -18.35 0.42
N ASP A 122 -6.48 -18.72 1.10
CA ASP A 122 -6.86 -20.12 1.34
C ASP A 122 -7.23 -20.82 0.02
N ALA A 123 -7.98 -20.14 -0.85
CA ALA A 123 -8.32 -20.64 -2.19
C ALA A 123 -7.06 -20.83 -3.05
N PHE A 124 -6.15 -19.84 -3.04
CA PHE A 124 -4.88 -19.94 -3.75
C PHE A 124 -4.04 -21.11 -3.24
N ALA A 125 -3.91 -21.25 -1.92
CA ALA A 125 -3.17 -22.33 -1.29
C ALA A 125 -3.74 -23.70 -1.70
N SER A 126 -5.06 -23.84 -1.64
CA SER A 126 -5.74 -25.09 -1.99
C SER A 126 -5.56 -25.46 -3.47
N ALA A 127 -5.54 -24.47 -4.36
CA ALA A 127 -5.40 -24.69 -5.80
C ALA A 127 -3.95 -24.95 -6.24
N HIS A 128 -2.98 -24.27 -5.62
CA HIS A 128 -1.61 -24.19 -6.15
C HIS A 128 -0.53 -24.72 -5.20
N CYS A 129 -0.79 -24.74 -3.89
CA CYS A 129 0.17 -25.16 -2.88
C CYS A 129 -0.14 -26.58 -2.40
N LYS A 130 0.02 -27.56 -3.29
CA LYS A 130 -0.02 -28.97 -2.88
C LYS A 130 1.26 -29.31 -2.09
N PRO A 131 1.18 -30.09 -1.01
CA PRO A 131 2.39 -30.60 -0.37
C PRO A 131 3.17 -31.43 -1.39
N ALA A 132 4.47 -31.17 -1.50
CA ALA A 132 5.37 -32.08 -2.21
C ALA A 132 5.17 -33.49 -1.59
N LYS A 133 4.84 -34.47 -2.43
CA LYS A 133 4.79 -35.87 -2.01
C LYS A 133 6.19 -36.37 -1.69
#